data_AF-A0A5N4DDH0-F1
#
_entry.id   AF-A0A5N4DDH0-F1
#
_cell.length_a   1.000
_cell.length_b   1.000
_cell.length_c   1.000
_cell.angle_alpha   90.00
_cell.angle_beta   90.00
_cell.angle_gamma   90.00
#
_symmetry.space_group_name_H-M   'P 1'
#
loop_
_entity.id
_entity.type
_entity.pdbx_description
1 polymer ?
#
loop_
_entity_poly.entity_id
_entity_poly.type
_entity_poly.pdbx_seq_one_letter_code
_entity_poly.pdbx_strand_id
1 'polypeptide(L)'
;MQDFIMGSGYYNIVATVLLVLNFERTRSTQDFCSNCSAGIFRTKKACSPTSNAECECVSGFHCQGAGCTMCEEDCIQGQELTEEGCKDCSFGTFNDQKHGACQPWTEYV
;
A
#
# COMPACT_ATOMS: atom_id res chain seq x y z
N MET A 1 6.12 -65.54 9.22
CA MET A 1 5.72 -64.28 9.86
C MET A 1 6.33 -63.19 9.00
N GLN A 2 5.44 -62.42 8.37
CA GLN A 2 5.65 -61.44 7.30
C GLN A 2 6.48 -60.21 7.75
N ASP A 3 6.81 -59.36 6.76
CA ASP A 3 6.98 -57.89 6.87
C ASP A 3 8.40 -57.26 6.82
N PHE A 4 9.11 -57.41 5.68
CA PHE A 4 10.19 -56.48 5.29
C PHE A 4 10.16 -56.07 3.80
N ILE A 5 8.96 -56.00 3.20
CA ILE A 5 8.75 -55.37 1.88
C ILE A 5 7.72 -54.24 2.03
N MET A 6 7.96 -53.31 2.94
CA MET A 6 7.23 -52.02 2.99
C MET A 6 8.16 -50.83 2.71
N GLY A 7 9.43 -51.08 2.38
CA GLY A 7 10.47 -50.05 2.45
C GLY A 7 10.60 -49.16 1.22
N SER A 8 10.27 -49.63 0.02
CA SER A 8 10.53 -48.86 -1.22
C SER A 8 9.32 -48.03 -1.64
N GLY A 9 8.15 -48.65 -1.78
CA GLY A 9 6.93 -47.94 -2.20
C GLY A 9 6.50 -46.87 -1.21
N TYR A 10 6.48 -47.21 0.10
CA TYR A 10 6.11 -46.28 1.17
C TYR A 10 7.08 -45.11 1.30
N TYR A 11 8.38 -45.37 1.23
CA TYR A 11 9.39 -44.31 1.26
C TYR A 11 9.25 -43.37 0.06
N ASN A 12 9.02 -43.92 -1.14
CA ASN A 12 8.82 -43.11 -2.35
C ASN A 12 7.56 -42.25 -2.26
N ILE A 13 6.43 -42.76 -1.76
CA ILE A 13 5.23 -41.94 -1.58
C ILE A 13 5.42 -40.86 -0.51
N VAL A 14 6.06 -41.18 0.62
CA VAL A 14 6.31 -40.19 1.70
C VAL A 14 7.26 -39.11 1.22
N ALA A 15 8.32 -39.48 0.49
CA ALA A 15 9.23 -38.52 -0.14
C ALA A 15 8.51 -37.63 -1.16
N THR A 16 7.66 -38.20 -2.00
CA THR A 16 6.88 -37.45 -2.99
C THR A 16 5.89 -36.49 -2.33
N VAL A 17 5.19 -36.94 -1.27
CA VAL A 17 4.27 -36.09 -0.50
C VAL A 17 5.03 -34.95 0.18
N LEU A 18 6.17 -35.21 0.80
CA LEU A 18 7.02 -34.17 1.39
C LEU A 18 7.52 -33.18 0.34
N LEU A 19 7.93 -33.65 -0.84
CA LEU A 19 8.36 -32.79 -1.94
C LEU A 19 7.21 -31.92 -2.47
N VAL A 20 6.01 -32.48 -2.63
CA VAL A 20 4.82 -31.71 -3.05
C VAL A 20 4.41 -30.70 -1.99
N LEU A 21 4.40 -31.06 -0.71
CA LEU A 21 4.08 -30.13 0.38
C LEU A 21 5.12 -29.02 0.50
N ASN A 22 6.41 -29.30 0.28
CA ASN A 22 7.44 -28.26 0.21
C ASN A 22 7.29 -27.39 -1.05
N PHE A 23 6.95 -27.99 -2.19
CA PHE A 23 6.74 -27.28 -3.45
C PHE A 23 5.52 -26.35 -3.41
N GLU A 24 4.38 -26.81 -2.89
CA GLU A 24 3.19 -26.00 -2.70
C GLU A 24 3.40 -24.90 -1.65
N ARG A 25 4.16 -25.20 -0.59
CA ARG A 25 4.60 -24.18 0.38
C ARG A 25 5.46 -23.11 -0.29
N THR A 26 6.38 -23.48 -1.19
CA THR A 26 7.19 -22.52 -1.96
C THR A 26 6.40 -21.76 -3.03
N ARG A 27 5.38 -22.38 -3.63
CA ARG A 27 4.53 -21.74 -4.65
C ARG A 27 3.54 -20.76 -4.03
N SER A 28 3.05 -21.06 -2.83
CA SER A 28 2.24 -20.12 -2.03
C SER A 28 3.03 -18.91 -1.55
N THR A 29 4.36 -19.00 -1.41
CA THR A 29 5.24 -17.88 -1.04
C THR A 29 5.82 -17.14 -2.25
N GLN A 30 5.49 -17.56 -3.49
CA GLN A 30 5.70 -16.72 -4.66
C GLN A 30 4.55 -15.70 -4.71
N ASP A 31 4.48 -14.88 -3.67
CA ASP A 31 3.54 -13.78 -3.53
C ASP A 31 3.76 -12.83 -4.71
N PHE A 32 2.70 -12.61 -5.48
CA PHE A 32 2.66 -11.53 -6.46
C PHE A 32 2.85 -10.22 -5.67
N CYS A 33 4.07 -9.70 -5.67
CA CYS A 33 4.32 -8.35 -5.20
C CYS A 33 3.38 -7.41 -5.96
N SER A 34 2.55 -6.68 -5.22
CA SER A 34 1.77 -5.58 -5.78
C SER A 34 2.74 -4.54 -6.32
N ASN A 35 2.57 -4.17 -7.59
CA ASN A 35 3.30 -3.04 -8.15
C ASN A 35 2.57 -1.74 -7.82
N CYS A 36 3.34 -0.70 -7.55
CA CYS A 36 2.81 0.66 -7.49
C CYS A 36 2.55 1.13 -8.92
N SER A 37 1.32 1.52 -9.22
CA SER A 37 0.92 2.04 -10.53
C SER A 37 1.82 3.20 -10.94
N ALA A 38 2.48 3.12 -12.09
CA ALA A 38 3.34 4.21 -12.56
C ALA A 38 2.54 5.50 -12.77
N GLY A 39 3.19 6.66 -12.58
CA GLY A 39 2.56 7.98 -12.70
C GLY A 39 2.52 8.69 -11.35
N ILE A 40 1.31 8.83 -10.79
CA ILE A 40 1.10 9.59 -9.54
C ILE A 40 1.55 8.82 -8.28
N PHE A 41 1.78 7.51 -8.39
CA PHE A 41 2.31 6.70 -7.29
C PHE A 41 3.81 6.43 -7.49
N ARG A 42 4.52 6.34 -6.36
CA ARG A 42 5.92 5.95 -6.25
C ARG A 42 6.07 4.84 -5.20
N THR A 43 7.10 4.01 -5.36
CA THR A 43 7.40 2.95 -4.38
C THR A 43 8.07 3.56 -3.16
N LYS A 44 7.38 3.50 -2.02
CA LYS A 44 7.91 3.89 -0.71
C LYS A 44 8.80 2.80 -0.13
N LYS A 45 8.35 1.55 -0.24
CA LYS A 45 9.07 0.37 0.24
C LYS A 45 9.00 -0.72 -0.81
N ALA A 46 10.16 -1.26 -1.17
CA ALA A 46 10.24 -2.37 -2.10
C ALA A 46 9.62 -3.64 -1.48
N CYS A 47 9.08 -4.49 -2.34
CA CYS A 47 8.62 -5.81 -1.94
C CYS A 47 9.77 -6.67 -1.41
N SER A 48 9.46 -7.59 -0.51
CA SER A 48 10.39 -8.59 0.04
C SER A 48 9.70 -9.95 0.12
N PRO A 49 10.43 -11.06 0.37
CA PRO A 49 9.83 -12.38 0.51
C PRO A 49 8.79 -12.52 1.63
N THR A 50 8.72 -11.55 2.55
CA THR A 50 7.80 -11.57 3.71
C THR A 50 6.91 -10.34 3.79
N SER A 51 7.00 -9.40 2.84
CA SER A 51 6.20 -8.18 2.86
C SER A 51 5.95 -7.67 1.45
N ASN A 52 4.71 -7.27 1.19
CA ASN A 52 4.37 -6.63 -0.07
C ASN A 52 5.04 -5.25 -0.22
N ALA A 53 5.06 -4.70 -1.44
CA ALA A 53 5.51 -3.33 -1.67
C ALA A 53 4.54 -2.34 -1.00
N GLU A 54 5.08 -1.21 -0.52
CA GLU A 54 4.29 -0.08 -0.04
C GLU A 54 4.41 1.08 -1.02
N CYS A 55 3.27 1.66 -1.38
CA CYS A 55 3.18 2.77 -2.32
C CYS A 55 2.90 4.08 -1.58
N GLU A 56 3.32 5.18 -2.18
CA GLU A 56 2.99 6.54 -1.75
C GLU A 56 2.77 7.41 -2.98
N CYS A 57 2.22 8.61 -2.79
CA CYS A 57 2.01 9.56 -3.88
C CYS A 57 3.29 10.36 -4.19
N VAL A 58 3.40 10.87 -5.41
CA VAL A 58 4.41 11.87 -5.78
C VAL A 58 4.15 13.19 -5.04
N SER A 59 5.15 14.08 -5.00
CA SER A 59 5.02 15.37 -4.32
C SER A 59 3.91 16.23 -4.91
N GLY A 60 3.12 16.89 -4.04
CA GLY A 60 1.91 17.63 -4.43
C GLY A 60 0.63 16.79 -4.36
N PHE A 61 0.73 15.57 -3.86
CA PHE A 61 -0.39 14.68 -3.61
C PHE A 61 -0.20 13.94 -2.27
N HIS A 62 -1.29 13.60 -1.61
CA HIS A 62 -1.32 12.77 -0.42
C HIS A 62 -2.17 11.52 -0.63
N CYS A 63 -1.89 10.49 0.16
CA CYS A 63 -2.60 9.23 0.10
C CYS A 63 -4.01 9.35 0.66
N GLN A 64 -4.99 8.91 -0.11
CA GLN A 64 -6.38 8.76 0.32
C GLN A 64 -6.80 7.28 0.21
N GLY A 65 -7.55 6.80 1.20
CA GLY A 65 -7.98 5.40 1.31
C GLY A 65 -6.95 4.47 1.98
N ALA A 66 -7.42 3.27 2.36
CA ALA A 66 -6.60 2.29 3.05
C ALA A 66 -5.47 1.77 2.15
N GLY A 67 -4.22 1.88 2.62
CA GLY A 67 -3.05 1.42 1.85
C GLY A 67 -2.68 2.31 0.65
N CYS A 68 -3.12 3.57 0.63
CA CYS A 68 -2.81 4.53 -0.44
C CYS A 68 -3.31 4.05 -1.81
N THR A 69 -4.61 3.72 -1.91
CA THR A 69 -5.23 3.30 -3.17
C THR A 69 -5.53 4.47 -4.10
N MET A 70 -5.62 5.69 -3.56
CA MET A 70 -5.84 6.92 -4.31
C MET A 70 -4.84 7.99 -3.87
N CYS A 71 -4.51 8.90 -4.79
CA CYS A 71 -3.75 10.10 -4.51
C CYS A 71 -4.63 11.31 -4.76
N GLU A 72 -4.79 12.14 -3.74
CA GLU A 72 -5.53 13.39 -3.79
C GLU A 72 -4.53 14.55 -3.80
N GLU A 73 -4.83 15.63 -4.54
CA GLU A 73 -3.94 16.78 -4.62
C GLU A 73 -3.78 17.46 -3.25
N ASP A 74 -2.55 17.87 -2.94
CA ASP A 74 -2.29 18.70 -1.76
C ASP A 74 -2.82 20.11 -2.02
N CYS A 75 -3.53 20.66 -1.04
CA CYS A 75 -4.05 22.02 -1.17
C CYS A 75 -2.90 23.04 -1.24
N ILE A 76 -3.12 24.10 -2.01
CA ILE A 76 -2.17 25.20 -2.12
C ILE A 76 -2.49 26.29 -1.11
N GLN A 77 -1.61 27.28 -1.00
CA GLN A 77 -1.88 28.48 -0.22
C GLN A 77 -3.17 29.16 -0.72
N GLY A 78 -4.02 29.57 0.21
CA GLY A 78 -5.35 30.11 -0.10
C GLY A 78 -6.45 29.06 -0.27
N GLN A 79 -6.14 27.77 -0.11
CA GLN A 79 -7.12 26.68 -0.12
C GLN A 79 -7.15 25.93 1.21
N GLU A 80 -8.25 25.24 1.48
CA GLU A 80 -8.37 24.27 2.57
C GLU A 80 -8.89 22.92 2.06
N LEU A 81 -8.52 21.83 2.76
CA LEU A 81 -9.01 20.50 2.44
C LEU A 81 -10.41 20.30 3.04
N THR A 82 -11.39 19.98 2.20
CA THR A 82 -12.78 19.67 2.59
C THR A 82 -13.14 18.23 2.22
N GLU A 83 -14.35 17.76 2.57
CA GLU A 83 -14.83 16.43 2.13
C GLU A 83 -14.95 16.30 0.60
N GLU A 84 -15.03 17.43 -0.11
CA GLU A 84 -15.10 17.49 -1.57
C GLU A 84 -13.71 17.72 -2.21
N GLY A 85 -12.65 17.74 -1.40
CA GLY A 85 -11.27 18.07 -1.80
C GLY A 85 -10.90 19.53 -1.50
N CYS A 86 -9.83 20.01 -2.15
CA CYS A 86 -9.32 21.36 -1.92
C CYS A 86 -10.30 22.43 -2.44
N LYS A 87 -10.67 23.37 -1.56
CA LYS A 87 -11.52 24.53 -1.89
C LYS A 87 -10.81 25.83 -1.56
N ASP A 88 -11.05 26.84 -2.37
CA ASP A 88 -10.56 28.20 -2.12
C ASP A 88 -11.18 28.77 -0.85
N CYS A 89 -10.38 29.51 -0.08
CA CYS A 89 -10.84 30.24 1.09
C CYS A 89 -11.93 31.24 0.69
N SER A 90 -13.02 31.24 1.45
CA SER A 90 -14.13 32.17 1.25
C SER A 90 -13.71 33.61 1.54
N PHE A 91 -14.42 34.57 0.95
CA PHE A 91 -14.17 35.99 1.22
C PHE A 91 -14.20 36.31 2.72
N GLY A 92 -13.22 37.07 3.21
CA GLY A 92 -13.01 37.36 4.63
C GLY A 92 -12.19 36.30 5.37
N THR A 93 -11.70 35.27 4.69
CA THR A 93 -10.81 34.25 5.25
C THR A 93 -9.51 34.12 4.44
N PHE A 94 -8.49 33.49 5.01
CA PHE A 94 -7.21 33.19 4.37
C PHE A 94 -6.60 31.91 4.93
N ASN A 95 -5.74 31.27 4.15
CA ASN A 95 -4.85 30.22 4.62
C ASN A 95 -3.46 30.46 4.03
N ASP A 96 -2.46 30.67 4.88
CA ASP A 96 -1.07 30.90 4.51
C ASP A 96 -0.21 29.62 4.47
N GLN A 97 -0.82 28.46 4.76
CA GLN A 97 -0.16 27.15 4.83
C GLN A 97 -0.71 26.21 3.75
N LYS A 98 0.11 25.28 3.24
CA LYS A 98 -0.33 24.28 2.24
C LYS A 98 -1.35 23.26 2.81
N HIS A 99 -1.22 22.89 4.08
CA HIS A 99 -2.12 21.94 4.75
C HIS A 99 -2.88 22.61 5.90
N GLY A 100 -3.10 23.92 5.79
CA GLY A 100 -3.85 24.71 6.77
C GLY A 100 -5.36 24.66 6.52
N ALA A 101 -6.09 25.28 7.44
CA ALA A 101 -7.51 25.58 7.28
C ALA A 101 -7.70 27.09 7.11
N CYS A 102 -8.76 27.50 6.41
CA CYS A 102 -9.04 28.92 6.23
C CYS A 102 -9.42 29.55 7.58
N GLN A 103 -8.71 30.62 7.94
CA GLN A 103 -8.92 31.42 9.15
C GLN A 103 -9.50 32.78 8.77
N PRO A 104 -10.34 33.40 9.62
CA PRO A 104 -10.83 34.75 9.37
C PRO A 104 -9.69 35.77 9.37
N TRP A 105 -9.82 36.83 8.57
CA TRP A 105 -8.90 37.97 8.65
C TRP A 105 -8.98 38.62 10.02
N THR A 106 -7.84 39.13 10.50
CA THR A 106 -7.84 39.94 11.71
C THR A 106 -8.50 41.29 11.40
N GLU A 107 -9.62 41.59 12.04
CA GLU A 107 -10.17 42.94 12.03
C GLU A 107 -9.37 43.80 13.02
N TYR A 108 -8.53 44.70 12.50
CA TYR A 108 -7.98 45.78 13.31
C TYR A 108 -9.04 46.87 13.39
N VAL A 109 -9.78 46.89 14.51
CA VAL A 109 -10.74 47.95 14.85
C VAL A 109 -10.06 48.96 15.77
#